data_AF-A0A449GYB2-F1
#
_entry.id   AF-A0A449GYB2-F1
#
_cell.length_a   1.000
_cell.length_b   1.000
_cell.length_c   1.000
_cell.angle_alpha   90.00
_cell.angle_beta   90.00
_cell.angle_gamma   90.00
#
_symmetry.space_group_name_H-M   'P 1'
#
loop_
_entity.id
_entity.type
_entity.pdbx_description
1 polymer ?
#
loop_
_entity_poly.entity_id
_entity_poly.type
_entity_poly.pdbx_seq_one_letter_code
_entity_poly.pdbx_strand_id
1 'polypeptide(L)'
;MTPVYSIAKIFTAAAVLRCLDPEREIGAVVPVPARLAGLRVGDLLTHRSGLGDYGAWPEYRRAVAERGDAWSEEVILERVELARPGVFRYSNPGYLLVRRALEEQHGDRFFPVLRRLVLDPLELPAHPFASRADWAHCTVEIPAGVRAYDPRWVYPGTFCADVTDTAAALARLLSGTLGAELPTAMCRTHPVDAPGHPLSDPGYGAGLMTSGNPPAIVGHGGGGPGFTLFAAARVDGSAAHGTVEARECDDAPLIRRCLAALR
;
A
#
# COMPACT_ATOMS: atom_id res chain seq x y z
N MET A 1 9.43 1.16 15.46
CA MET A 1 8.76 0.31 14.45
C MET A 1 7.27 0.19 14.71
N THR A 2 6.50 0.27 13.63
CA THR A 2 5.04 0.19 13.56
C THR A 2 4.64 -0.55 12.29
N PRO A 3 3.41 -1.10 12.17
CA PRO A 3 2.91 -1.55 10.88
C PRO A 3 2.80 -0.36 9.92
N VAL A 4 3.34 -0.49 8.70
CA VAL A 4 3.32 0.61 7.72
C VAL A 4 2.01 0.69 6.94
N TYR A 5 1.08 -0.24 7.18
CA TYR A 5 -0.22 -0.36 6.52
C TYR A 5 -0.13 -0.14 5.00
N SER A 6 -0.92 0.80 4.46
CA SER A 6 -1.01 1.09 3.04
C SER A 6 0.26 1.69 2.43
N ILE A 7 1.26 2.11 3.22
CA ILE A 7 2.58 2.49 2.69
C ILE A 7 3.25 1.27 2.02
N ALA A 8 2.93 0.04 2.46
CA ALA A 8 3.41 -1.19 1.83
C ALA A 8 3.01 -1.33 0.35
N LYS A 9 1.98 -0.60 -0.12
CA LYS A 9 1.55 -0.58 -1.52
C LYS A 9 2.64 -0.04 -2.45
N ILE A 10 3.46 0.90 -1.99
CA ILE A 10 4.63 1.42 -2.73
C ILE A 10 5.54 0.26 -3.14
N PHE A 11 5.98 -0.50 -2.14
CA PHE A 11 6.95 -1.59 -2.33
C PHE A 11 6.32 -2.78 -3.05
N THR A 12 5.03 -3.03 -2.82
CA THR A 12 4.27 -4.05 -3.57
C THR A 12 4.19 -3.69 -5.05
N ALA A 13 3.88 -2.44 -5.38
CA ALA A 13 3.85 -1.97 -6.77
C ALA A 13 5.23 -2.06 -7.43
N ALA A 14 6.30 -1.70 -6.72
CA ALA A 14 7.67 -1.88 -7.19
C ALA A 14 8.00 -3.35 -7.48
N ALA A 15 7.60 -4.30 -6.62
CA ALA A 15 7.79 -5.73 -6.85
C ALA A 15 7.02 -6.21 -8.08
N VAL A 16 5.73 -5.82 -8.19
CA VAL A 16 4.86 -6.22 -9.31
C VAL A 16 5.40 -5.72 -10.63
N LEU A 17 5.77 -4.44 -10.75
CA LEU A 17 6.27 -3.85 -12.01
C LEU A 17 7.61 -4.45 -12.46
N ARG A 18 8.39 -5.05 -11.54
CA ARG A 18 9.63 -5.76 -11.88
C ARG A 18 9.39 -7.19 -12.36
N CYS A 19 8.23 -7.76 -12.08
CA CYS A 19 7.96 -9.19 -12.30
C CYS A 19 6.81 -9.45 -13.27
N LEU A 20 5.91 -8.48 -13.47
CA LEU A 20 4.69 -8.61 -14.25
C LEU A 20 4.52 -7.45 -15.22
N ASP A 21 4.05 -7.78 -16.42
CA ASP A 21 3.62 -6.80 -17.42
C ASP A 21 2.33 -6.10 -16.92
N PRO A 22 2.30 -4.76 -16.82
CA PRO A 22 1.09 -4.01 -16.47
C PRO A 22 -0.12 -4.30 -17.35
N GLU A 23 0.08 -4.69 -18.61
CA GLU A 23 -1.01 -5.00 -19.54
C GLU A 23 -1.57 -6.42 -19.36
N ARG A 24 -0.91 -7.26 -18.56
CA ARG A 24 -1.34 -8.63 -18.32
C ARG A 24 -2.63 -8.67 -17.51
N GLU A 25 -3.52 -9.56 -17.91
CA GLU A 25 -4.74 -9.90 -17.17
C GLU A 25 -4.40 -10.72 -15.92
N ILE A 26 -5.01 -10.37 -14.80
CA ILE A 26 -4.70 -10.96 -13.50
C ILE A 26 -5.07 -12.45 -13.43
N GLY A 27 -6.13 -12.87 -14.12
CA GLY A 27 -6.56 -14.27 -14.18
C GLY A 27 -5.59 -15.18 -14.93
N ALA A 28 -4.67 -14.61 -15.72
CA ALA A 28 -3.59 -15.35 -16.38
C ALA A 28 -2.33 -15.51 -15.49
N VAL A 29 -2.37 -14.98 -14.26
CA VAL A 29 -1.27 -15.07 -13.29
C VAL A 29 -1.70 -15.83 -12.06
N VAL A 30 -2.89 -15.56 -11.54
CA VAL A 30 -3.39 -16.16 -10.30
C VAL A 30 -4.86 -16.54 -10.41
N PRO A 31 -5.30 -17.66 -9.79
CA PRO A 31 -6.71 -18.02 -9.76
C PRO A 31 -7.56 -16.93 -9.10
N VAL A 32 -8.58 -16.45 -9.81
CA VAL A 32 -9.54 -15.45 -9.35
C VAL A 32 -10.95 -15.82 -9.83
N PRO A 33 -12.01 -15.29 -9.20
CA PRO A 33 -13.35 -15.39 -9.75
C PRO A 33 -13.41 -14.90 -11.21
N ALA A 34 -14.11 -15.61 -12.09
CA ALA A 34 -14.12 -15.34 -13.53
C ALA A 34 -14.42 -13.87 -13.89
N ARG A 35 -15.31 -13.21 -13.13
CA ARG A 35 -15.66 -11.79 -13.33
C ARG A 35 -14.51 -10.81 -13.10
N LEU A 36 -13.45 -11.24 -12.42
CA LEU A 36 -12.25 -10.44 -12.12
C LEU A 36 -11.07 -10.82 -13.01
N ALA A 37 -11.16 -11.90 -13.80
CA ALA A 37 -10.02 -12.47 -14.52
C ALA A 37 -9.39 -11.48 -15.53
N GLY A 38 -10.22 -10.69 -16.22
CA GLY A 38 -9.78 -9.72 -17.23
C GLY A 38 -9.26 -8.39 -16.68
N LEU A 39 -9.15 -8.22 -15.35
CA LEU A 39 -8.58 -6.99 -14.79
C LEU A 39 -7.08 -6.92 -15.09
N ARG A 40 -6.61 -5.76 -15.54
CA ARG A 40 -5.19 -5.55 -15.87
C ARG A 40 -4.37 -5.17 -14.64
N VAL A 41 -3.16 -5.71 -14.55
CA VAL A 41 -2.22 -5.42 -13.44
C VAL A 41 -2.01 -3.92 -13.24
N GLY A 42 -1.79 -3.16 -14.31
CA GLY A 42 -1.58 -1.71 -14.24
C GLY A 42 -2.78 -0.94 -13.67
N ASP A 43 -4.00 -1.35 -14.03
CA ASP A 43 -5.23 -0.75 -13.50
C ASP A 43 -5.44 -1.10 -12.02
N LEU A 44 -5.00 -2.27 -11.56
CA LEU A 44 -4.99 -2.62 -10.13
C LEU A 44 -4.00 -1.75 -9.34
N LEU A 45 -2.79 -1.58 -9.85
CA LEU A 45 -1.74 -0.79 -9.19
C LEU A 45 -2.08 0.70 -9.07
N THR A 46 -2.84 1.24 -10.03
CA THR A 46 -3.22 2.65 -10.12
C THR A 46 -4.62 2.94 -9.59
N HIS A 47 -5.32 1.95 -9.03
CA HIS A 47 -6.71 2.05 -8.56
C HIS A 47 -7.71 2.49 -9.64
N ARG A 48 -7.51 2.05 -10.89
CA ARG A 48 -8.38 2.36 -12.04
C ARG A 48 -9.12 1.13 -12.57
N SER A 49 -9.04 0.00 -11.87
CA SER A 49 -9.71 -1.25 -12.23
C SER A 49 -11.24 -1.22 -12.08
N GLY A 50 -11.79 -0.25 -11.35
CA GLY A 50 -13.22 -0.16 -11.03
C GLY A 50 -13.65 -0.97 -9.80
N LEU A 51 -12.71 -1.67 -9.14
CA LEU A 51 -12.99 -2.43 -7.91
C LEU A 51 -13.48 -1.54 -6.77
N GLY A 52 -14.49 -2.02 -6.04
CA GLY A 52 -14.89 -1.45 -4.75
C GLY A 52 -13.90 -1.75 -3.63
N ASP A 53 -14.24 -1.30 -2.43
CA ASP A 53 -13.45 -1.53 -1.22
C ASP A 53 -14.32 -2.07 -0.08
N TYR A 54 -13.77 -3.02 0.68
CA TYR A 54 -14.48 -3.68 1.78
C TYR A 54 -14.61 -2.81 3.04
N GLY A 55 -13.83 -1.72 3.17
CA GLY A 55 -13.90 -0.81 4.31
C GLY A 55 -15.27 -0.12 4.47
N ALA A 56 -16.03 -0.03 3.37
CA ALA A 56 -17.38 0.52 3.36
C ALA A 56 -18.44 -0.46 3.90
N TRP A 57 -18.15 -1.76 4.01
CA TRP A 57 -19.13 -2.77 4.41
C TRP A 57 -19.43 -2.72 5.91
N PRO A 58 -20.71 -2.59 6.32
CA PRO A 58 -21.08 -2.57 7.75
C PRO A 58 -20.62 -3.81 8.52
N GLU A 59 -20.74 -5.00 7.93
CA GLU A 59 -20.36 -6.27 8.53
C GLU A 59 -18.85 -6.37 8.73
N TYR A 60 -18.08 -5.83 7.79
CA TYR A 60 -16.61 -5.79 7.89
C TYR A 60 -16.20 -4.90 9.06
N ARG A 61 -16.74 -3.68 9.13
CA ARG A 61 -16.45 -2.74 10.22
C ARG A 61 -16.82 -3.32 11.57
N ARG A 62 -17.97 -4.00 11.66
CA ARG A 62 -18.41 -4.69 12.87
C ARG A 62 -17.44 -5.78 13.28
N ALA A 63 -17.07 -6.69 12.38
CA ALA A 63 -16.15 -7.79 12.68
C ALA A 63 -14.77 -7.29 13.15
N VAL A 64 -14.24 -6.23 12.53
CA VAL A 64 -12.99 -5.59 12.94
C VAL A 64 -13.12 -4.91 14.32
N ALA A 65 -14.23 -4.22 14.59
CA ALA A 65 -14.50 -3.59 15.88
C ALA A 65 -14.62 -4.62 17.02
N GLU A 66 -15.26 -5.76 16.74
CA GLU A 66 -15.40 -6.89 17.66
C GLU A 66 -14.10 -7.71 17.82
N ARG A 67 -13.00 -7.33 17.14
CA ARG A 67 -11.68 -8.00 17.19
C ARG A 67 -11.73 -9.47 16.76
N GLY A 68 -12.70 -9.81 15.91
CA GLY A 68 -12.82 -11.13 15.30
C GLY A 68 -11.64 -11.48 14.40
N ASP A 69 -11.51 -12.76 14.11
CA ASP A 69 -10.55 -13.25 13.12
C ASP A 69 -10.89 -12.72 11.72
N ALA A 70 -9.85 -12.46 10.94
CA ALA A 70 -10.02 -12.05 9.55
C ALA A 70 -10.79 -13.09 8.75
N TRP A 71 -11.69 -12.63 7.88
CA TRP A 71 -12.33 -13.49 6.90
C TRP A 71 -11.30 -14.02 5.90
N SER A 72 -11.69 -15.06 5.18
CA SER A 72 -10.87 -15.53 4.07
C SER A 72 -10.85 -14.51 2.93
N GLU A 73 -9.81 -14.56 2.12
CA GLU A 73 -9.65 -13.67 0.96
C GLU A 73 -10.76 -13.89 -0.06
N GLU A 74 -11.25 -15.13 -0.17
CA GLU A 74 -12.34 -15.53 -1.06
C GLU A 74 -13.62 -14.76 -0.74
N VAL A 75 -13.95 -14.54 0.54
CA VAL A 75 -15.13 -13.75 0.94
C VAL A 75 -15.05 -12.33 0.36
N ILE A 76 -13.87 -11.72 0.37
CA ILE A 76 -13.66 -10.39 -0.19
C ILE A 76 -13.77 -10.43 -1.71
N LEU A 77 -13.08 -11.38 -2.34
CA LEU A 77 -13.02 -11.50 -3.80
C LEU A 77 -14.34 -11.94 -4.43
N GLU A 78 -15.23 -12.62 -3.71
CA GLU A 78 -16.57 -12.98 -4.18
C GLU A 78 -17.53 -11.78 -4.11
N ARG A 79 -17.42 -10.95 -3.07
CA ARG A 79 -18.37 -9.87 -2.79
C ARG A 79 -17.97 -8.52 -3.36
N VAL A 80 -16.69 -8.31 -3.68
CA VAL A 80 -16.22 -7.02 -4.18
C VAL A 80 -16.98 -6.60 -5.44
N GLU A 81 -17.51 -5.38 -5.38
CA GLU A 81 -18.17 -4.73 -6.50
C GLU A 81 -17.17 -4.43 -7.61
N LEU A 82 -17.64 -4.52 -8.86
CA LEU A 82 -16.86 -4.15 -10.03
C LEU A 82 -17.65 -3.13 -10.85
N ALA A 83 -17.15 -1.89 -10.87
CA ALA A 83 -17.66 -0.83 -11.72
C ALA A 83 -16.85 -0.78 -13.04
N ARG A 84 -17.20 0.16 -13.91
CA ARG A 84 -16.44 0.42 -15.13
C ARG A 84 -15.02 0.89 -14.79
N PRO A 85 -13.97 0.35 -15.45
CA PRO A 85 -12.60 0.81 -15.23
C PRO A 85 -12.35 2.21 -15.80
N GLY A 86 -11.21 2.79 -15.45
CA GLY A 86 -10.68 4.04 -16.00
C GLY A 86 -10.85 5.28 -15.11
N VAL A 87 -11.66 5.20 -14.07
CA VAL A 87 -11.79 6.26 -13.04
C VAL A 87 -11.06 5.79 -11.79
N PHE A 88 -10.35 6.72 -11.13
CA PHE A 88 -9.71 6.44 -9.86
C PHE A 88 -10.75 6.07 -8.79
N ARG A 89 -10.57 4.89 -8.18
CA ARG A 89 -11.35 4.40 -7.04
C ARG A 89 -10.42 3.55 -6.17
N TYR A 90 -9.95 4.12 -5.07
CA TYR A 90 -9.04 3.42 -4.15
C TYR A 90 -9.63 2.07 -3.72
N SER A 91 -8.87 1.00 -3.92
CA SER A 91 -9.33 -0.37 -3.67
C SER A 91 -8.22 -1.24 -3.10
N ASN A 92 -8.37 -1.64 -1.83
CA ASN A 92 -7.54 -2.65 -1.20
C ASN A 92 -7.66 -4.03 -1.89
N PRO A 93 -8.85 -4.48 -2.35
CA PRO A 93 -8.96 -5.69 -3.18
C PRO A 93 -8.04 -5.72 -4.41
N GLY A 94 -7.79 -4.57 -5.04
CA GLY A 94 -6.84 -4.50 -6.15
C GLY A 94 -5.42 -4.89 -5.73
N TYR A 95 -4.99 -4.44 -4.56
CA TYR A 95 -3.69 -4.79 -4.00
C TYR A 95 -3.63 -6.21 -3.41
N LEU A 96 -4.74 -6.74 -2.91
CA LEU A 96 -4.87 -8.16 -2.57
C LEU A 96 -4.58 -9.04 -3.79
N LEU A 97 -5.13 -8.70 -4.96
CA LEU A 97 -4.94 -9.46 -6.19
C LEU A 97 -3.47 -9.45 -6.65
N VAL A 98 -2.82 -8.29 -6.70
CA VAL A 98 -1.41 -8.24 -7.13
C VAL A 98 -0.46 -8.85 -6.10
N ARG A 99 -0.81 -8.81 -4.80
CA ARG A 99 -0.10 -9.58 -3.77
C ARG A 99 -0.17 -11.08 -4.07
N ARG A 100 -1.37 -11.63 -4.29
CA ARG A 100 -1.51 -13.06 -4.61
C ARG A 100 -0.78 -13.44 -5.89
N ALA A 101 -0.78 -12.56 -6.89
CA ALA A 101 -0.03 -12.76 -8.13
C ALA A 101 1.48 -12.86 -7.88
N LEU A 102 2.05 -12.03 -6.98
CA LEU A 102 3.45 -12.16 -6.55
C LEU A 102 3.70 -13.49 -5.82
N GLU A 103 2.82 -13.88 -4.90
CA GLU A 103 2.96 -15.14 -4.16
C GLU A 103 2.93 -16.34 -5.11
N GLU A 104 1.99 -16.37 -6.07
CA GLU A 104 1.85 -17.42 -7.07
C GLU A 104 3.10 -17.50 -7.97
N GLN A 105 3.56 -16.36 -8.48
CA GLN A 105 4.72 -16.30 -9.39
C GLN A 105 6.03 -16.76 -8.71
N HIS A 106 6.15 -16.57 -7.40
CA HIS A 106 7.37 -16.87 -6.65
C HIS A 106 7.28 -18.12 -5.77
N GLY A 107 6.10 -18.73 -5.64
CA GLY A 107 5.87 -19.93 -4.83
C GLY A 107 6.17 -19.74 -3.34
N ASP A 108 6.01 -18.52 -2.81
CA ASP A 108 6.35 -18.18 -1.43
C ASP A 108 5.37 -17.11 -0.88
N ARG A 109 5.35 -16.95 0.44
CA ARG A 109 4.49 -15.99 1.14
C ARG A 109 4.90 -14.56 0.83
N PHE A 110 3.95 -13.64 0.94
CA PHE A 110 4.12 -12.24 0.57
C PHE A 110 5.36 -11.57 1.16
N PHE A 111 5.57 -11.67 2.48
CA PHE A 111 6.67 -10.95 3.14
C PHE A 111 8.06 -11.44 2.69
N PRO A 112 8.39 -12.75 2.68
CA PRO A 112 9.63 -13.25 2.07
C PRO A 112 9.87 -12.79 0.63
N VAL A 113 8.83 -12.84 -0.21
CA VAL A 113 8.90 -12.38 -1.62
C VAL A 113 9.22 -10.90 -1.68
N LEU A 114 8.45 -10.07 -0.98
CA LEU A 114 8.62 -8.62 -0.96
C LEU A 114 9.99 -8.23 -0.40
N ARG A 115 10.43 -8.91 0.67
CA ARG A 115 11.74 -8.69 1.29
C ARG A 115 12.86 -8.92 0.30
N ARG A 116 12.89 -10.10 -0.33
CA ARG A 116 13.95 -10.46 -1.31
C ARG A 116 13.95 -9.56 -2.54
N LEU A 117 12.77 -9.24 -3.07
CA LEU A 117 12.68 -8.47 -4.31
C LEU A 117 12.95 -6.99 -4.06
N VAL A 118 12.47 -6.42 -2.96
CA VAL A 118 12.36 -4.97 -2.80
C VAL A 118 12.97 -4.48 -1.50
N LEU A 119 12.61 -5.04 -0.34
CA LEU A 119 13.01 -4.43 0.93
C LEU A 119 14.51 -4.57 1.22
N ASP A 120 15.10 -5.74 1.00
CA ASP A 120 16.55 -5.98 1.23
C ASP A 120 17.41 -5.16 0.25
N PRO A 121 17.14 -5.13 -1.07
CA PRO A 121 17.91 -4.27 -1.98
C PRO A 121 17.75 -2.76 -1.72
N LEU A 122 16.63 -2.36 -1.09
CA LEU A 122 16.41 -0.99 -0.64
C LEU A 122 16.89 -0.76 0.79
N GLU A 123 17.61 -1.71 1.39
CA GLU A 123 18.17 -1.60 2.75
C GLU A 123 17.10 -1.14 3.77
N LEU A 124 15.88 -1.68 3.68
CA LEU A 124 14.80 -1.39 4.62
C LEU A 124 14.72 -2.49 5.69
N PRO A 125 15.12 -2.21 6.94
CA PRO A 125 14.89 -3.14 8.03
C PRO A 125 13.38 -3.32 8.24
N ALA A 126 12.90 -4.53 8.02
CA ALA A 126 11.47 -4.84 8.11
C ALA A 126 11.23 -6.23 8.75
N HIS A 127 10.06 -6.36 9.36
CA HIS A 127 9.57 -7.59 9.98
C HIS A 127 8.18 -7.96 9.45
N PRO A 128 7.81 -9.25 9.43
CA PRO A 128 6.48 -9.66 8.99
C PRO A 128 5.39 -9.01 9.85
N PHE A 129 4.21 -8.81 9.26
CA PHE A 129 3.02 -8.36 9.98
C PHE A 129 1.76 -8.97 9.36
N ALA A 130 1.53 -10.26 9.67
CA ALA A 130 0.47 -11.08 9.09
C ALA A 130 -0.29 -11.91 10.15
N SER A 131 0.02 -11.76 11.44
CA SER A 131 -0.62 -12.46 12.54
C SER A 131 -0.58 -11.64 13.83
N ARG A 132 -1.43 -11.96 14.82
CA ARG A 132 -1.44 -11.26 16.12
C ARG A 132 -0.09 -11.34 16.86
N ALA A 133 0.70 -12.39 16.62
CA ALA A 133 2.03 -12.53 17.24
C ALA A 133 3.00 -11.44 16.74
N ASP A 134 2.81 -10.95 15.51
CA ASP A 134 3.70 -9.97 14.89
C ASP A 134 3.59 -8.57 15.52
N TRP A 135 2.57 -8.32 16.36
CA TRP A 135 2.55 -7.15 17.24
C TRP A 135 3.77 -7.07 18.17
N ALA A 136 4.49 -8.18 18.39
CA ALA A 136 5.76 -8.19 19.11
C ALA A 136 6.88 -7.40 18.40
N HIS A 137 6.78 -7.18 17.08
CA HIS A 137 7.74 -6.37 16.32
C HIS A 137 7.50 -4.86 16.50
N CYS A 138 6.35 -4.45 17.03
CA CYS A 138 6.08 -3.04 17.29
C CYS A 138 6.84 -2.58 18.54
N THR A 139 7.62 -1.51 18.41
CA THR A 139 8.42 -0.95 19.50
C THR A 139 7.81 0.30 20.13
N VAL A 140 6.78 0.85 19.49
CA VAL A 140 5.96 1.93 20.06
C VAL A 140 4.99 1.34 21.07
N GLU A 141 4.69 2.06 22.15
CA GLU A 141 3.70 1.64 23.12
C GLU A 141 2.30 1.58 22.48
N ILE A 142 1.59 0.46 22.68
CA ILE A 142 0.31 0.18 22.04
C ILE A 142 -0.67 -0.35 23.09
N PRO A 143 -1.90 0.18 23.17
CA PRO A 143 -2.92 -0.36 24.05
C PRO A 143 -3.20 -1.85 23.78
N ALA A 144 -3.41 -2.65 24.83
CA ALA A 144 -3.66 -4.09 24.70
C ALA A 144 -4.82 -4.42 23.74
N GLY A 145 -5.86 -3.58 23.70
CA GLY A 145 -7.01 -3.75 22.80
C GLY A 145 -6.69 -3.57 21.31
N VAL A 146 -5.60 -2.88 20.95
CA VAL A 146 -5.10 -2.79 19.57
C VAL A 146 -4.36 -4.07 19.20
N ARG A 147 -3.59 -4.67 20.11
CA ARG A 147 -2.89 -5.95 19.88
C ARG A 147 -3.84 -7.13 19.61
N ALA A 148 -5.10 -7.01 20.00
CA ALA A 148 -6.14 -7.99 19.69
C ALA A 148 -6.60 -7.94 18.21
N TYR A 149 -6.28 -6.88 17.46
CA TYR A 149 -6.56 -6.81 16.03
C TYR A 149 -5.76 -7.87 15.27
N ASP A 150 -6.45 -8.61 14.40
CA ASP A 150 -5.85 -9.59 13.50
C ASP A 150 -5.27 -8.90 12.26
N PRO A 151 -3.93 -8.87 12.06
CA PRO A 151 -3.33 -8.21 10.90
C PRO A 151 -3.76 -8.78 9.55
N ARG A 152 -4.34 -10.00 9.51
CA ARG A 152 -4.88 -10.59 8.28
C ARG A 152 -6.03 -9.78 7.67
N TRP A 153 -6.66 -8.89 8.42
CA TRP A 153 -7.62 -7.91 7.89
C TRP A 153 -7.00 -6.90 6.91
N VAL A 154 -5.66 -6.76 6.91
CA VAL A 154 -4.92 -5.96 5.93
C VAL A 154 -4.67 -6.82 4.68
N TYR A 155 -5.74 -7.08 3.92
CA TYR A 155 -5.70 -7.95 2.73
C TYR A 155 -4.66 -7.57 1.65
N PRO A 156 -4.30 -6.28 1.41
CA PRO A 156 -3.16 -5.92 0.57
C PRO A 156 -1.81 -6.51 1.02
N GLY A 157 -1.72 -6.97 2.27
CA GLY A 157 -0.46 -7.26 2.96
C GLY A 157 0.21 -6.00 3.50
N THR A 158 0.99 -6.17 4.57
CA THR A 158 1.86 -5.12 5.11
C THR A 158 3.04 -5.73 5.88
N PHE A 159 3.86 -4.89 6.48
CA PHE A 159 5.01 -5.27 7.30
C PHE A 159 5.25 -4.21 8.40
N CYS A 160 6.06 -4.56 9.39
CA CYS A 160 6.55 -3.62 10.38
C CYS A 160 7.90 -3.04 9.96
N ALA A 161 8.04 -1.71 10.05
CA ALA A 161 9.31 -1.00 9.86
C ALA A 161 9.30 0.31 10.66
N ASP A 162 10.43 1.00 10.71
CA ASP A 162 10.44 2.41 11.10
C ASP A 162 9.94 3.29 9.95
N VAL A 163 9.12 4.30 10.25
CA VAL A 163 8.55 5.17 9.20
C VAL A 163 9.63 6.03 8.54
N THR A 164 10.69 6.38 9.28
CA THR A 164 11.84 7.13 8.77
C THR A 164 12.64 6.27 7.79
N ASP A 165 12.92 5.01 8.16
CA ASP A 165 13.61 4.06 7.28
C ASP A 165 12.77 3.76 6.04
N THR A 166 11.45 3.67 6.21
CA THR A 166 10.50 3.46 5.10
C THR A 166 10.56 4.62 4.10
N ALA A 167 10.64 5.86 4.58
CA ALA A 167 10.80 7.03 3.72
C ALA A 167 12.18 7.04 3.03
N ALA A 168 13.25 6.68 3.74
CA ALA A 168 14.59 6.55 3.13
C ALA A 168 14.63 5.46 2.04
N ALA A 169 13.94 4.34 2.24
CA ALA A 169 13.80 3.29 1.24
C ALA A 169 13.01 3.76 0.02
N LEU A 170 11.97 4.58 0.20
CA LEU A 170 11.27 5.24 -0.90
C LEU A 170 12.22 6.17 -1.69
N ALA A 171 13.06 6.97 -1.02
CA ALA A 171 14.06 7.79 -1.73
C ALA A 171 15.01 6.94 -2.57
N ARG A 172 15.58 5.85 -2.01
CA ARG A 172 16.45 4.92 -2.76
C ARG A 172 15.74 4.30 -3.96
N LEU A 173 14.47 3.90 -3.78
CA LEU A 173 13.63 3.42 -4.87
C LEU A 173 13.55 4.46 -6.00
N LEU A 174 13.26 5.72 -5.67
CA LEU A 174 13.13 6.81 -6.64
C LEU A 174 14.46 7.18 -7.31
N SER A 175 15.58 7.01 -6.62
CA SER A 175 16.92 7.15 -7.20
C SER A 175 17.32 5.98 -8.12
N GLY A 176 16.44 5.00 -8.33
CA GLY A 176 16.65 3.93 -9.31
C GLY A 176 17.42 2.72 -8.79
N THR A 177 17.55 2.52 -7.47
CA THR A 177 18.25 1.35 -6.88
C THR A 177 17.73 0.01 -7.41
N LEU A 178 16.45 -0.07 -7.79
CA LEU A 178 15.82 -1.26 -8.37
C LEU A 178 15.72 -1.27 -9.90
N GLY A 179 16.35 -0.31 -10.57
CA GLY A 179 16.32 -0.09 -12.02
C GLY A 179 15.88 1.33 -12.36
N ALA A 180 16.57 1.95 -13.33
CA ALA A 180 16.38 3.36 -13.69
C ALA A 180 15.00 3.70 -14.26
N GLU A 181 14.33 2.74 -14.91
CA GLU A 181 13.01 2.94 -15.52
C GLU A 181 11.84 2.79 -14.52
N LEU A 182 12.08 2.13 -13.39
CA LEU A 182 11.04 1.81 -12.42
C LEU A 182 10.43 3.07 -11.77
N PRO A 183 11.21 4.08 -11.32
CA PRO A 183 10.67 5.34 -10.82
C PRO A 183 9.74 6.02 -11.83
N THR A 184 10.16 6.08 -13.10
CA THR A 184 9.37 6.67 -14.19
C THR A 184 8.04 5.96 -14.37
N ALA A 185 8.04 4.63 -14.40
CA ALA A 185 6.82 3.82 -14.50
C ALA A 185 5.88 4.03 -13.30
N MET A 186 6.44 4.06 -12.08
CA MET A 186 5.66 4.25 -10.85
C MET A 186 5.08 5.66 -10.71
N CYS A 187 5.82 6.68 -11.16
CA CYS A 187 5.43 8.09 -11.04
C CYS A 187 4.52 8.57 -12.17
N ARG A 188 4.18 7.72 -13.13
CA ARG A 188 3.18 8.03 -14.15
C ARG A 188 1.81 8.21 -13.48
N THR A 189 1.49 9.47 -13.19
CA THR A 189 0.35 9.85 -12.36
C THR A 189 -0.93 10.08 -13.17
N HIS A 190 -2.06 9.80 -12.53
CA HIS A 190 -3.38 10.22 -12.98
C HIS A 190 -4.01 11.15 -11.94
N PRO A 191 -4.68 12.25 -12.35
CA PRO A 191 -5.35 13.15 -11.41
C PRO A 191 -6.40 12.42 -10.56
N VAL A 192 -6.49 12.81 -9.29
CA VAL A 192 -7.46 12.29 -8.33
C VAL A 192 -8.29 13.45 -7.79
N ASP A 193 -9.60 13.29 -7.77
CA ASP A 193 -10.49 14.24 -7.11
C ASP A 193 -10.47 14.01 -5.58
N ALA A 194 -9.68 14.83 -4.88
CA ALA A 194 -9.50 14.77 -3.43
C ALA A 194 -9.56 16.18 -2.82
N PRO A 195 -10.74 16.82 -2.80
CA PRO A 195 -10.88 18.19 -2.33
C PRO A 195 -10.45 18.32 -0.86
N GLY A 196 -9.61 19.31 -0.57
CA GLY A 196 -9.09 19.56 0.78
C GLY A 196 -7.92 18.69 1.20
N HIS A 197 -7.49 17.72 0.37
CA HIS A 197 -6.32 16.91 0.65
C HIS A 197 -5.03 17.77 0.70
N PRO A 198 -4.07 17.51 1.61
CA PRO A 198 -2.87 18.36 1.74
C PRO A 198 -1.88 18.33 0.56
N LEU A 199 -1.99 17.36 -0.35
CA LEU A 199 -1.17 17.30 -1.56
C LEU A 199 -1.72 18.29 -2.60
N SER A 200 -0.86 19.15 -3.13
CA SER A 200 -1.21 20.03 -4.26
C SER A 200 -1.39 19.21 -5.53
N ASP A 201 -2.42 19.52 -6.33
CA ASP A 201 -2.79 18.81 -7.56
C ASP A 201 -2.67 17.29 -7.39
N PRO A 202 -3.47 16.70 -6.48
CA PRO A 202 -3.30 15.32 -6.06
C PRO A 202 -3.51 14.37 -7.25
N GLY A 203 -2.63 13.37 -7.31
CA GLY A 203 -2.74 12.28 -8.27
C GLY A 203 -2.34 10.95 -7.66
N TYR A 204 -2.40 9.90 -8.46
CA TYR A 204 -2.00 8.57 -8.07
C TYR A 204 -1.27 7.85 -9.22
N GLY A 205 -0.08 7.34 -8.93
CA GLY A 205 0.71 6.47 -9.79
C GLY A 205 0.60 5.00 -9.38
N ALA A 206 1.61 4.18 -9.68
CA ALA A 206 1.60 2.78 -9.22
C ALA A 206 2.01 2.74 -7.73
N GLY A 207 1.01 2.67 -6.84
CA GLY A 207 1.21 2.60 -5.38
C GLY A 207 1.70 3.88 -4.73
N LEU A 208 1.70 5.00 -5.46
CA LEU A 208 2.19 6.30 -5.02
C LEU A 208 1.07 7.33 -5.09
N MET A 209 0.78 7.99 -3.98
CA MET A 209 0.10 9.28 -3.99
C MET A 209 1.10 10.33 -4.49
N THR A 210 0.66 11.22 -5.38
CA THR A 210 1.53 12.24 -6.00
C THR A 210 1.05 13.63 -5.68
N SER A 211 1.99 14.58 -5.54
CA SER A 211 1.70 16.01 -5.47
C SER A 211 2.38 16.74 -6.62
N GLY A 212 1.58 17.47 -7.40
CA GLY A 212 1.98 18.18 -8.61
C GLY A 212 1.73 17.36 -9.88
N ASN A 213 1.66 18.06 -11.01
CA ASN A 213 1.58 17.47 -12.35
C ASN A 213 2.50 18.25 -13.32
N PRO A 214 3.73 17.77 -13.62
CA PRO A 214 4.30 16.49 -13.19
C PRO A 214 4.56 16.41 -11.68
N PRO A 215 4.59 15.20 -11.07
CA PRO A 215 4.84 15.04 -9.64
C PRO A 215 6.19 15.60 -9.21
N ALA A 216 6.20 16.39 -8.13
CA ALA A 216 7.42 16.84 -7.47
C ALA A 216 7.69 16.06 -6.17
N ILE A 217 6.62 15.62 -5.50
CA ILE A 217 6.67 14.81 -4.28
C ILE A 217 5.76 13.60 -4.49
N VAL A 218 6.22 12.45 -4.03
CA VAL A 218 5.44 11.21 -4.00
C VAL A 218 5.51 10.59 -2.62
N GLY A 219 4.49 9.81 -2.26
CA GLY A 219 4.42 9.16 -0.96
C GLY A 219 3.18 8.31 -0.82
N HIS A 220 2.86 7.91 0.40
CA HIS A 220 1.59 7.24 0.69
C HIS A 220 1.24 7.36 2.18
N GLY A 221 -0.05 7.41 2.50
CA GLY A 221 -0.55 7.28 3.86
C GLY A 221 -0.65 5.82 4.33
N GLY A 222 -0.47 5.59 5.61
CA GLY A 222 -0.71 4.31 6.26
C GLY A 222 -1.65 4.53 7.44
N GLY A 223 -2.91 4.10 7.33
CA GLY A 223 -3.88 4.19 8.41
C GLY A 223 -4.37 2.81 8.81
N GLY A 224 -4.45 2.55 10.11
CA GLY A 224 -4.99 1.31 10.65
C GLY A 224 -4.99 1.31 12.18
N PRO A 225 -5.40 0.20 12.81
CA PRO A 225 -5.57 0.12 14.25
C PRO A 225 -4.38 0.65 15.05
N GLY A 226 -4.62 1.74 15.79
CA GLY A 226 -3.62 2.38 16.64
C GLY A 226 -2.59 3.27 15.96
N PHE A 227 -2.60 3.46 14.63
CA PHE A 227 -1.63 4.33 13.96
C PHE A 227 -2.17 5.08 12.75
N THR A 228 -1.72 6.33 12.62
CA THR A 228 -1.79 7.10 11.38
C THR A 228 -0.35 7.47 10.97
N LEU A 229 0.02 7.17 9.72
CA LEU A 229 1.36 7.34 9.17
C LEU A 229 1.32 8.02 7.81
N PHE A 230 2.43 8.66 7.45
CA PHE A 230 2.69 9.10 6.09
C PHE A 230 4.19 9.05 5.83
N ALA A 231 4.58 8.52 4.68
CA ALA A 231 5.97 8.54 4.21
C ALA A 231 5.99 9.16 2.82
N ALA A 232 6.90 10.10 2.60
CA ALA A 232 7.04 10.80 1.33
C ALA A 232 8.49 11.13 1.01
N ALA A 233 8.76 11.36 -0.27
CA ALA A 233 10.04 11.76 -0.80
C ALA A 233 9.86 12.72 -1.99
N ARG A 234 10.89 13.52 -2.26
CA ARG A 234 11.01 14.21 -3.55
C ARG A 234 11.15 13.18 -4.66
N VAL A 235 10.58 13.47 -5.83
CA VAL A 235 10.53 12.52 -6.97
C VAL A 235 11.91 12.10 -7.47
N ASP A 236 12.95 12.93 -7.22
CA ASP A 236 14.35 12.65 -7.54
C ASP A 236 15.10 11.86 -6.45
N GLY A 237 14.43 11.52 -5.34
CA GLY A 237 15.01 10.84 -4.19
C GLY A 237 15.94 11.70 -3.33
N SER A 238 16.08 13.01 -3.60
CA SER A 238 17.03 13.88 -2.90
C SER A 238 16.69 14.15 -1.43
N ALA A 239 15.42 13.98 -1.05
CA ALA A 239 14.96 14.13 0.32
C ALA A 239 13.76 13.20 0.58
N ALA A 240 13.68 12.67 1.80
CA ALA A 240 12.56 11.87 2.26
C ALA A 240 12.25 12.13 3.73
N HIS A 241 10.99 11.93 4.11
CA HIS A 241 10.54 12.10 5.48
C HIS A 241 9.35 11.17 5.76
N GLY A 242 9.30 10.67 6.99
CA GLY A 242 8.22 9.83 7.50
C GLY A 242 7.68 10.38 8.81
N THR A 243 6.36 10.43 8.96
CA THR A 243 5.68 10.85 10.19
C THR A 243 4.71 9.79 10.66
N VAL A 244 4.57 9.66 11.98
CA VAL A 244 3.70 8.69 12.63
C VAL A 244 3.01 9.33 13.85
N GLU A 245 1.75 8.98 14.05
CA GLU A 245 0.99 9.22 15.27
C GLU A 245 0.57 7.85 15.83
N ALA A 246 0.85 7.59 17.11
CA ALA A 246 0.48 6.34 17.80
C ALA A 246 -1.00 6.33 18.23
N ARG A 247 -1.87 6.72 17.30
CA ARG A 247 -3.33 6.73 17.41
C ARG A 247 -3.96 6.83 16.03
N GLU A 248 -5.20 6.42 15.93
CA GLU A 248 -6.04 6.71 14.76
C GLU A 248 -6.53 8.15 14.85
N CYS A 249 -6.15 8.98 13.88
CA CYS A 249 -6.56 10.38 13.79
C CYS A 249 -6.68 10.86 12.34
N ASP A 250 -7.26 12.04 12.16
CA ASP A 250 -7.20 12.78 10.89
C ASP A 250 -5.74 12.90 10.43
N ASP A 251 -5.48 12.49 9.19
CA ASP A 251 -4.13 12.42 8.63
C ASP A 251 -3.68 13.75 8.04
N ALA A 252 -4.60 14.70 7.79
CA ALA A 252 -4.27 15.94 7.12
C ALA A 252 -3.19 16.78 7.84
N PRO A 253 -3.22 16.98 9.17
CA PRO A 253 -2.15 17.66 9.90
C PRO A 253 -0.82 16.92 9.82
N LEU A 254 -0.86 15.58 9.86
CA LEU A 254 0.32 14.72 9.79
C LEU A 254 1.01 14.82 8.42
N ILE A 255 0.22 14.76 7.34
CA ILE A 255 0.70 14.91 5.97
C ILE A 255 1.32 16.31 5.78
N ARG A 256 0.68 17.38 6.25
CA ARG A 256 1.22 18.75 6.15
C ARG A 256 2.59 18.87 6.82
N ARG A 257 2.77 18.30 8.01
CA ARG A 257 4.08 18.28 8.69
C ARG A 257 5.12 17.51 7.87
N CYS A 258 4.74 16.36 7.33
CA CYS A 258 5.64 15.57 6.48
C CYS A 258 6.09 16.34 5.24
N LEU A 259 5.16 17.02 4.55
CA LEU A 259 5.47 17.81 3.37
C LEU A 259 6.33 19.04 3.69
N ALA A 260 6.12 19.68 4.85
CA ALA A 260 6.93 20.80 5.29
C ALA A 260 8.40 20.40 5.53
N ALA A 261 8.66 19.18 5.99
CA ALA A 261 10.01 18.66 6.19
C ALA A 261 10.76 18.33 4.87
N LEU A 262 10.06 18.32 3.73
CA LEU A 262 10.63 18.08 2.40
C LEU A 262 10.93 19.37 1.62
N ARG A 263 10.60 20.54 2.17
CA ARG A 263 10.87 21.86 1.57
C ARG A 263 12.28 22.30 1.93
#